data_AF-A0A943NL04-F1
#
_entry.id   AF-A0A943NL04-F1
#
_cell.length_a   1.000
_cell.length_b   1.000
_cell.length_c   1.000
_cell.angle_alpha   90.00
_cell.angle_beta   90.00
_cell.angle_gamma   90.00
#
_symmetry.space_group_name_H-M   'P 1'
#
loop_
_entity.id
_entity.type
_entity.pdbx_description
1 polymer ?
#
loop_
_entity_poly.entity_id
_entity_poly.type
_entity_poly.pdbx_seq_one_letter_code
_entity_poly.pdbx_strand_id
1 'polypeptide(L)'
;SVAAVHYEPFGLYAGKTKAIADLADGATIAVPNDGSNEARALYLLQQEGLITLQADAGFTATVLDLTEHPKNLNIVEVAAAQLPRSLEDVDMAVINGNYAIQAGLNASTDALAVESVEGDSAKTYANILCVKEGNENNEAIKALAEILTGADVAQYINETFGGAVVPMNQGE
;
A
#
# COMPACT_ATOMS: atom_id res chain seq x y z
N SER A 1 -5.92 -7.69 -17.10
CA SER A 1 -5.79 -8.62 -15.96
C SER A 1 -6.78 -9.76 -16.13
N VAL A 2 -6.55 -10.90 -15.48
CA VAL A 2 -7.47 -12.06 -15.56
C VAL A 2 -8.44 -12.06 -14.38
N ALA A 3 -7.94 -11.78 -13.17
CA ALA A 3 -8.74 -11.69 -11.96
C ALA A 3 -8.08 -10.76 -10.93
N ALA A 4 -8.89 -10.10 -10.11
CA ALA A 4 -8.45 -9.48 -8.86
C ALA A 4 -8.51 -10.54 -7.76
N VAL A 5 -7.42 -10.72 -7.03
CA VAL A 5 -7.24 -11.85 -6.09
C VAL A 5 -7.42 -11.37 -4.66
N HIS A 6 -6.56 -10.44 -4.25
CA HIS A 6 -6.55 -9.93 -2.88
C HIS A 6 -6.09 -8.48 -2.85
N TYR A 7 -6.35 -7.82 -1.73
CA TYR A 7 -5.89 -6.48 -1.42
C TYR A 7 -5.01 -6.53 -0.18
N GLU A 8 -3.99 -5.68 -0.16
CA GLU A 8 -3.07 -5.55 0.97
C GLU A 8 -3.12 -4.10 1.45
N PRO A 9 -3.60 -3.84 2.68
CA PRO A 9 -3.66 -2.49 3.22
C PRO A 9 -2.29 -1.82 3.23
N PHE A 10 -2.24 -0.59 2.72
CA PHE A 10 -1.04 0.23 2.67
C PHE A 10 -0.92 1.05 3.95
N GLY A 11 0.22 0.99 4.62
CA GLY A 11 0.35 1.55 5.96
C GLY A 11 1.50 2.53 6.10
N LEU A 12 1.30 3.56 6.93
CA LEU A 12 2.34 4.42 7.48
C LEU A 12 2.80 3.82 8.82
N TYR A 13 4.08 3.49 8.95
CA TYR A 13 4.64 2.82 10.12
C TYR A 13 5.64 3.71 10.84
N ALA A 14 5.68 3.59 12.17
CA ALA A 14 6.59 4.31 13.03
C ALA A 14 8.05 3.86 12.85
N GLY A 15 8.95 4.81 12.59
CA GLY A 15 10.40 4.63 12.70
C GLY A 15 10.92 5.18 14.02
N LYS A 16 11.77 6.21 13.93
CA LYS A 16 12.27 6.99 15.07
C LYS A 16 11.17 7.75 15.82
N THR A 17 10.14 8.20 15.11
CA THR A 17 9.01 8.93 15.68
C THR A 17 7.79 8.01 15.82
N LYS A 18 7.18 7.97 17.01
CA LYS A 18 6.18 6.96 17.38
C LYS A 18 4.73 7.34 17.11
N ALA A 19 4.43 8.62 16.92
CA ALA A 19 3.09 9.08 16.58
C ALA A 19 3.15 10.21 15.56
N ILE A 20 2.15 10.27 14.66
CA ILE A 20 2.04 11.30 13.61
C ILE A 20 2.07 12.71 14.23
N ALA A 21 1.42 12.89 15.38
CA ALA A 21 1.38 14.16 16.11
C ALA A 21 2.77 14.64 16.60
N ASP A 22 3.71 13.71 16.79
CA ASP A 22 5.05 13.99 17.31
C ASP A 22 6.07 14.32 16.20
N LEU A 23 5.66 14.29 14.92
CA LEU A 23 6.53 14.66 13.81
C LEU A 23 7.00 16.11 13.96
N ALA A 24 8.32 16.28 14.06
CA ALA A 24 8.95 17.58 14.04
C ALA A 24 8.96 18.18 12.62
N ASP A 25 9.18 19.49 12.53
CA ASP A 25 9.44 20.12 11.24
C ASP A 25 10.73 19.54 10.63
N GLY A 26 10.71 19.20 9.34
CA GLY A 26 11.83 18.56 8.66
C GLY A 26 11.99 17.06 8.93
N ALA A 27 11.06 16.42 9.63
CA ALA A 27 11.07 14.98 9.85
C ALA A 27 11.09 14.21 8.52
N THR A 28 11.78 13.07 8.48
CA THR A 28 11.98 12.29 7.27
C THR A 28 10.97 11.16 7.16
N ILE A 29 10.23 11.10 6.05
CA ILE A 29 9.32 10.01 5.73
C ILE A 29 9.81 9.27 4.50
N ALA A 30 10.05 7.96 4.63
CA ALA A 30 10.39 7.12 3.48
C ALA A 30 9.14 6.64 2.76
N VAL A 31 9.16 6.70 1.42
CA VAL A 31 8.09 6.20 0.54
C VAL A 31 8.68 5.30 -0.55
N PRO A 32 7.90 4.40 -1.17
CA PRO A 32 8.35 3.65 -2.32
C PRO A 32 8.76 4.56 -3.48
N ASN A 33 9.73 4.11 -4.27
CA ASN A 33 10.27 4.86 -5.42
C ASN A 33 9.78 4.37 -6.79
N ASP A 34 8.70 3.58 -6.82
CA ASP A 34 8.02 3.21 -8.06
C ASP A 34 6.75 4.04 -8.23
N GLY A 35 6.51 4.58 -9.42
CA GLY A 35 5.57 5.68 -9.62
C GLY A 35 4.15 5.44 -9.06
N SER A 36 3.59 4.24 -9.20
CA SER A 36 2.26 3.94 -8.66
C SER A 36 2.22 3.85 -7.14
N ASN A 37 3.22 3.23 -6.50
CA ASN A 37 3.24 3.12 -5.04
C ASN A 37 3.74 4.40 -4.36
N GLU A 38 4.58 5.19 -5.04
CA GLU A 38 4.92 6.55 -4.60
C GLU A 38 3.65 7.40 -4.54
N ALA A 39 2.89 7.48 -5.64
CA ALA A 39 1.63 8.22 -5.68
C ALA A 39 0.66 7.76 -4.57
N ARG A 40 0.49 6.44 -4.41
CA ARG A 40 -0.32 5.84 -3.35
C ARG A 40 0.14 6.27 -1.96
N ALA A 41 1.46 6.33 -1.72
CA ALA A 41 2.02 6.78 -0.46
C ALA A 41 1.76 8.26 -0.21
N LEU A 42 1.92 9.10 -1.23
CA LEU A 42 1.63 10.53 -1.12
C LEU A 42 0.15 10.80 -0.83
N TYR A 43 -0.76 10.04 -1.43
CA TYR A 43 -2.18 10.13 -1.10
C TYR A 43 -2.49 9.70 0.34
N LEU A 44 -1.80 8.69 0.87
CA LEU A 44 -1.91 8.34 2.30
C LEU A 44 -1.38 9.48 3.19
N LEU A 45 -0.26 10.10 2.85
CA LEU A 45 0.24 11.25 3.62
C LEU A 45 -0.71 12.45 3.55
N GLN A 46 -1.38 12.66 2.41
CA GLN A 46 -2.42 13.68 2.27
C GLN A 46 -3.66 13.37 3.12
N GLN A 47 -4.09 12.11 3.17
CA GLN A 47 -5.18 11.66 4.02
C GLN A 47 -4.93 12.03 5.49
N GLU A 48 -3.69 11.88 5.95
CA GLU A 48 -3.28 12.22 7.32
C GLU A 48 -2.97 13.73 7.50
N GLY A 49 -3.23 14.55 6.49
CA GLY A 49 -3.05 16.01 6.54
C GLY A 49 -1.59 16.46 6.63
N LEU A 50 -0.64 15.59 6.29
CA LEU A 50 0.79 15.89 6.35
C LEU A 50 1.28 16.71 5.15
N ILE A 51 0.62 16.53 4.00
CA ILE A 51 0.88 17.21 2.74
C ILE A 51 -0.43 17.46 1.99
N THR A 52 -0.39 18.31 0.97
CA THR A 52 -1.46 18.45 -0.02
C THR A 52 -0.86 18.30 -1.41
N LEU A 53 -1.50 17.50 -2.28
CA LEU A 53 -1.12 17.31 -3.68
C LEU A 53 -1.93 18.22 -4.61
N GLN A 54 -1.42 18.45 -5.82
CA GLN A 54 -2.20 19.07 -6.89
C GLN A 54 -3.45 18.23 -7.20
N ALA A 55 -4.57 18.91 -7.48
CA ALA A 55 -5.87 18.26 -7.63
C ALA A 55 -5.93 17.25 -8.79
N ASP A 56 -5.07 17.40 -9.80
CA ASP A 56 -5.01 16.60 -11.02
C ASP A 56 -3.76 15.71 -11.11
N ALA A 57 -3.00 15.54 -10.02
CA ALA A 57 -1.76 14.75 -10.01
C ALA A 57 -1.97 13.26 -10.37
N GLY A 58 -3.14 12.70 -10.02
CA GLY A 58 -3.57 11.36 -10.40
C GLY A 58 -2.63 10.24 -9.94
N PHE A 59 -2.69 9.08 -10.60
CA PHE A 59 -1.93 7.88 -10.25
C PHE A 59 -0.42 7.95 -10.51
N THR A 60 0.06 9.10 -11.00
CA THR A 60 1.48 9.36 -11.27
C THR A 60 2.00 10.52 -10.45
N ALA A 61 1.29 10.90 -9.38
CA ALA A 61 1.73 11.95 -8.46
C ALA A 61 3.13 11.64 -7.93
N THR A 62 3.95 12.67 -7.86
CA THR A 62 5.32 12.64 -7.35
C THR A 62 5.49 13.70 -6.27
N VAL A 63 6.65 13.72 -5.61
CA VAL A 63 7.03 14.81 -4.70
C VAL A 63 7.02 16.20 -5.37
N LEU A 64 7.06 16.29 -6.70
CA LEU A 64 6.96 17.58 -7.42
C LEU A 64 5.53 18.15 -7.44
N ASP A 65 4.52 17.33 -7.11
CA ASP A 65 3.11 17.70 -7.14
C ASP A 65 2.59 18.21 -5.78
N LEU A 66 3.48 18.44 -4.81
CA LEU A 66 3.15 19.00 -3.50
C LEU A 66 2.75 20.48 -3.62
N THR A 67 1.59 20.86 -3.07
CA THR A 67 1.09 22.24 -3.02
C THR A 67 1.17 22.85 -1.62
N GLU A 68 0.96 22.07 -0.58
CA GLU A 68 1.09 22.49 0.82
C GLU A 68 1.88 21.47 1.62
N HIS A 69 2.76 21.97 2.49
CA HIS A 69 3.64 21.12 3.28
C HIS A 69 3.95 21.76 4.65
N PRO A 70 2.99 21.77 5.60
CA PRO A 70 3.08 22.59 6.81
C PRO A 70 4.28 22.26 7.71
N LYS A 71 4.74 21.00 7.71
CA LYS A 71 5.89 20.52 8.49
C LYS A 71 7.20 20.49 7.72
N ASN A 72 7.24 20.90 6.45
CA ASN A 72 8.43 20.80 5.57
C ASN A 72 9.15 19.44 5.67
N LEU A 73 8.40 18.33 5.72
CA LEU A 73 8.92 16.98 5.84
C LEU A 73 9.90 16.67 4.70
N ASN A 74 10.89 15.85 4.99
CA ASN A 74 11.80 15.34 3.98
C ASN A 74 11.27 14.00 3.46
N ILE A 75 10.59 14.01 2.31
CA ILE A 75 10.10 12.78 1.68
C ILE A 75 11.27 12.16 0.90
N VAL A 76 11.65 10.94 1.27
CA VAL A 76 12.75 10.20 0.64
C VAL A 76 12.22 8.95 -0.06
N GLU A 77 12.56 8.83 -1.34
CA GLU A 77 12.20 7.70 -2.18
C GLU A 77 13.15 6.53 -1.95
N VAL A 78 12.61 5.36 -1.60
CA VAL A 78 13.36 4.15 -1.29
C VAL A 78 12.76 2.96 -2.04
N ALA A 79 13.60 2.03 -2.50
CA ALA A 79 13.12 0.79 -3.09
C ALA A 79 12.18 0.06 -2.10
N ALA A 80 10.99 -0.33 -2.54
CA ALA A 80 9.92 -0.82 -1.66
C ALA A 80 10.38 -1.94 -0.69
N ALA A 81 11.23 -2.84 -1.19
CA ALA A 81 11.80 -3.96 -0.42
C ALA A 81 12.72 -3.54 0.75
N GLN A 82 13.20 -2.28 0.77
CA GLN A 82 14.07 -1.74 1.81
C GLN A 82 13.33 -0.91 2.86
N LEU A 83 12.07 -0.54 2.62
CA LEU A 83 11.30 0.33 3.51
C LEU A 83 11.17 -0.21 4.95
N PRO A 84 10.95 -1.52 5.19
CA PRO A 84 10.94 -2.01 6.56
C PRO A 84 12.27 -1.81 7.29
N ARG A 85 13.40 -1.89 6.58
CA ARG A 85 14.74 -1.69 7.17
C ARG A 85 15.03 -0.21 7.40
N SER A 86 14.52 0.67 6.55
CA SER A 86 14.74 2.11 6.69
C SER A 86 14.09 2.70 7.94
N LEU A 87 13.14 1.99 8.58
CA LEU A 87 12.49 2.44 9.84
C LEU A 87 13.50 2.78 10.96
N GLU A 88 14.69 2.18 10.94
CA GLU A 88 15.76 2.50 11.91
C GLU A 88 16.40 3.88 11.66
N ASP A 89 16.28 4.41 10.44
CA ASP A 89 16.97 5.62 9.97
C ASP A 89 16.03 6.80 9.74
N VAL A 90 14.74 6.57 9.51
CA VAL A 90 13.73 7.61 9.23
C VAL A 90 12.73 7.79 10.37
N ASP A 91 11.96 8.87 10.35
CA ASP A 91 10.93 9.11 11.35
C ASP A 91 9.75 8.18 11.17
N MET A 92 9.31 7.99 9.92
CA MET A 92 8.24 7.07 9.53
C MET A 92 8.48 6.53 8.11
N ALA A 93 7.85 5.42 7.76
CA ALA A 93 7.87 4.92 6.39
C ALA A 93 6.48 4.44 5.96
N VAL A 94 6.10 4.73 4.72
CA VAL A 94 4.92 4.13 4.09
C VAL A 94 5.32 2.82 3.43
N ILE A 95 4.72 1.69 3.78
CA ILE A 95 5.18 0.35 3.41
C ILE A 95 4.06 -0.49 2.78
N ASN A 96 4.37 -1.21 1.69
CA ASN A 96 3.50 -2.22 1.09
C ASN A 96 3.20 -3.36 2.08
N GLY A 97 1.97 -3.88 2.06
CA GLY A 97 1.55 -4.98 2.94
C GLY A 97 2.47 -6.20 2.85
N ASN A 98 2.82 -6.66 1.65
CA ASN A 98 3.72 -7.81 1.47
C ASN A 98 5.08 -7.62 2.16
N TYR A 99 5.67 -6.42 2.11
CA TYR A 99 6.96 -6.13 2.75
C TYR A 99 6.82 -5.90 4.26
N ALA A 100 5.71 -5.31 4.70
CA ALA A 100 5.36 -5.22 6.11
C ALA A 100 5.24 -6.62 6.74
N ILE A 101 4.47 -7.52 6.12
CA ILE A 101 4.28 -8.91 6.58
C ILE A 101 5.63 -9.65 6.64
N GLN A 102 6.48 -9.52 5.62
CA GLN A 102 7.81 -10.13 5.62
C GLN A 102 8.71 -9.63 6.75
N ALA A 103 8.51 -8.38 7.20
CA ALA A 103 9.21 -7.79 8.32
C ALA A 103 8.55 -8.05 9.68
N GLY A 104 7.46 -8.83 9.72
CA GLY A 104 6.70 -9.12 10.93
C GLY A 104 5.78 -7.98 11.39
N LEU A 105 5.49 -7.02 10.51
CA LEU A 105 4.55 -5.92 10.75
C LEU A 105 3.18 -6.27 10.17
N ASN A 106 2.13 -5.79 10.82
CA ASN A 106 0.75 -5.93 10.37
C ASN A 106 0.06 -4.55 10.34
N ALA A 107 -0.53 -4.19 9.20
CA ALA A 107 -1.19 -2.90 9.00
C ALA A 107 -2.34 -2.65 9.99
N SER A 108 -3.03 -3.69 10.44
CA SER A 108 -4.14 -3.58 11.39
C SER A 108 -3.71 -3.34 12.84
N THR A 109 -2.45 -3.59 13.19
CA THR A 109 -1.95 -3.50 14.57
C THR A 109 -0.78 -2.53 14.75
N ASP A 110 0.11 -2.44 13.76
CA ASP A 110 1.39 -1.73 13.87
C ASP A 110 1.43 -0.43 13.06
N ALA A 111 0.54 -0.25 12.08
CA ALA A 111 0.51 0.98 11.30
C ALA A 111 -0.11 2.12 12.12
N LEU A 112 0.48 3.31 12.00
CA LEU A 112 -0.02 4.56 12.55
C LEU A 112 -1.22 5.09 11.77
N ALA A 113 -1.23 4.83 10.47
CA ALA A 113 -2.33 5.12 9.57
C ALA A 113 -2.35 4.07 8.46
N VAL A 114 -3.54 3.80 7.95
CA VAL A 114 -3.76 2.89 6.82
C VAL A 114 -4.53 3.66 5.77
N GLU A 115 -4.23 3.42 4.49
CA GLU A 115 -5.01 4.04 3.42
C GLU A 115 -6.49 3.71 3.55
N SER A 116 -7.32 4.71 3.30
CA SER A 116 -8.76 4.55 3.35
C SER A 116 -9.21 3.58 2.26
N VAL A 117 -10.00 2.60 2.67
CA VAL A 117 -10.73 1.70 1.76
C VAL A 117 -12.05 2.30 1.28
N GLU A 118 -12.35 3.56 1.62
CA GLU A 118 -13.54 4.24 1.13
C GLU A 118 -13.50 4.41 -0.40
N GLY A 119 -14.62 4.15 -1.06
CA GLY A 119 -14.73 4.15 -2.52
C GLY A 119 -14.22 2.85 -3.16
N ASP A 120 -13.55 2.95 -4.30
CA ASP A 120 -13.02 1.82 -5.07
C ASP A 120 -11.51 1.56 -4.79
N SER A 121 -10.90 2.13 -3.75
CA SER A 121 -9.45 2.02 -3.47
C SER A 121 -8.97 0.58 -3.35
N ALA A 122 -9.72 -0.29 -2.67
CA ALA A 122 -9.41 -1.72 -2.59
C ALA A 122 -9.45 -2.41 -3.98
N LYS A 123 -10.29 -1.95 -4.90
CA LYS A 123 -10.31 -2.43 -6.29
C LYS A 123 -9.17 -1.84 -7.12
N THR A 124 -8.86 -0.57 -6.89
CA THR A 124 -7.78 0.17 -7.57
C THR A 124 -6.42 -0.48 -7.31
N TYR A 125 -6.16 -0.89 -6.06
CA TYR A 125 -4.89 -1.48 -5.63
C TYR A 125 -4.98 -2.98 -5.36
N ALA A 126 -5.98 -3.66 -5.93
CA ALA A 126 -6.07 -5.11 -5.86
C ALA A 126 -4.84 -5.74 -6.54
N ASN A 127 -4.22 -6.70 -5.86
CA ASN A 127 -3.27 -7.61 -6.48
C ASN A 127 -4.02 -8.52 -7.46
N ILE A 128 -3.48 -8.64 -8.67
CA ILE A 128 -4.13 -9.31 -9.79
C ILE A 128 -3.35 -10.52 -10.28
N LEU A 129 -4.08 -11.47 -10.89
CA LEU A 129 -3.47 -12.39 -11.83
C LEU A 129 -3.25 -11.67 -13.16
N CYS A 130 -1.99 -11.42 -13.50
CA CYS A 130 -1.59 -10.79 -14.75
C CYS A 130 -0.94 -11.82 -15.68
N VAL A 131 -1.24 -11.72 -16.98
CA VAL A 131 -0.66 -12.57 -18.03
C VAL A 131 -0.26 -11.71 -19.22
N LYS A 132 0.62 -12.23 -20.07
CA LYS A 132 0.92 -11.62 -21.37
C LYS A 132 -0.32 -11.63 -22.26
N GLU A 133 -0.55 -10.52 -22.97
CA GLU A 133 -1.68 -10.35 -23.90
C GLU A 133 -1.88 -11.57 -24.82
N GLY A 134 -3.13 -12.00 -24.95
CA GLY A 134 -3.54 -13.17 -25.73
C GLY A 134 -3.62 -14.47 -24.93
N ASN A 135 -3.16 -14.49 -23.67
CA ASN A 135 -3.24 -15.67 -22.80
C ASN A 135 -4.39 -15.62 -21.79
N GLU A 136 -5.21 -14.56 -21.78
CA GLU A 136 -6.31 -14.37 -20.83
C GLU A 136 -7.35 -15.49 -20.92
N ASN A 137 -7.45 -16.11 -22.11
CA ASN A 137 -8.39 -17.19 -22.38
C ASN A 137 -7.79 -18.60 -22.28
N ASN A 138 -6.51 -18.73 -21.90
CA ASN A 138 -5.88 -20.04 -21.71
C ASN A 138 -6.58 -20.82 -20.59
N GLU A 139 -6.91 -22.09 -20.82
CA GLU A 139 -7.67 -22.92 -19.87
C GLU A 139 -6.98 -23.05 -18.51
N ALA A 140 -5.65 -23.20 -18.49
CA ALA A 140 -4.89 -23.28 -17.24
C ALA A 140 -4.89 -21.95 -16.48
N ILE A 141 -4.91 -20.83 -17.19
CA ILE A 141 -4.98 -19.49 -16.59
C ILE A 141 -6.38 -19.23 -16.00
N LYS A 142 -7.45 -19.66 -16.68
CA LYS A 142 -8.81 -19.59 -16.12
C LYS A 142 -8.96 -20.45 -14.88
N ALA A 143 -8.46 -21.69 -14.92
CA ALA A 143 -8.47 -22.58 -13.76
C ALA A 143 -7.70 -21.99 -12.58
N LEU A 144 -6.54 -21.36 -12.83
CA LEU A 144 -5.80 -20.66 -11.78
C LEU A 144 -6.58 -19.47 -11.22
N ALA A 145 -7.22 -18.67 -12.08
CA ALA A 145 -8.04 -17.53 -11.65
C ALA A 145 -9.21 -17.99 -10.76
N GLU A 146 -9.90 -19.07 -11.13
CA GLU A 146 -10.99 -19.66 -10.34
C GLU A 146 -10.51 -20.13 -8.97
N ILE A 147 -9.34 -20.78 -8.89
CA ILE A 147 -8.77 -21.23 -7.62
C ILE A 147 -8.38 -20.04 -6.74
N LEU A 148 -7.64 -19.07 -7.29
CA LEU A 148 -7.17 -17.90 -6.55
C LEU A 148 -8.32 -17.01 -6.03
N THR A 149 -9.46 -17.04 -6.71
CA THR A 149 -10.65 -16.26 -6.33
C THR A 149 -11.74 -17.11 -5.64
N GLY A 150 -11.45 -18.39 -5.40
CA GLY A 150 -12.37 -19.35 -4.80
C GLY A 150 -12.44 -19.28 -3.27
N ALA A 151 -13.45 -19.94 -2.71
CA ALA A 151 -13.75 -19.92 -1.28
C ALA A 151 -12.59 -20.44 -0.41
N ASP A 152 -11.90 -21.50 -0.84
CA ASP A 152 -10.78 -22.09 -0.08
C ASP A 152 -9.62 -21.10 0.10
N VAL A 153 -9.28 -20.35 -0.96
CA VAL A 153 -8.22 -19.33 -0.89
C VAL A 153 -8.67 -18.12 -0.07
N ALA A 154 -9.93 -17.69 -0.23
CA ALA A 154 -10.48 -16.61 0.58
C ALA A 154 -10.48 -16.96 2.08
N GLN A 155 -10.86 -18.20 2.43
CA GLN A 155 -10.81 -18.70 3.80
C GLN A 155 -9.38 -18.73 4.32
N TYR A 156 -8.44 -19.29 3.54
CA TYR A 156 -7.03 -19.30 3.91
C TYR A 156 -6.49 -17.89 4.21
N ILE A 157 -6.82 -16.91 3.37
CA ILE A 157 -6.40 -15.52 3.57
C ILE A 157 -6.95 -14.96 4.89
N ASN A 158 -8.25 -15.13 5.14
CA ASN A 158 -8.92 -14.64 6.34
C ASN A 158 -8.34 -15.26 7.63
N GLU A 159 -8.00 -16.55 7.60
CA GLU A 159 -7.48 -17.28 8.77
C GLU A 159 -5.98 -17.01 9.02
N THR A 160 -5.21 -16.72 7.96
CA THR A 160 -3.74 -16.67 8.05
C THR A 160 -3.20 -15.28 8.35
N PHE A 161 -3.77 -14.24 7.74
CA PHE A 161 -3.13 -12.92 7.71
C PHE A 161 -3.73 -11.89 8.66
N GLY A 162 -4.77 -12.25 9.41
CA GLY A 162 -5.33 -11.40 10.47
C GLY A 162 -5.64 -9.97 10.01
N GLY A 163 -6.15 -9.81 8.78
CA GLY A 163 -6.49 -8.51 8.18
C GLY A 163 -5.37 -7.84 7.37
N ALA A 164 -4.12 -8.30 7.45
CA ALA A 164 -3.01 -7.76 6.64
C ALA A 164 -3.13 -8.12 5.14
N VAL A 165 -3.96 -9.10 4.81
CA VAL A 165 -4.35 -9.48 3.45
C VAL A 165 -5.86 -9.70 3.45
N VAL A 166 -6.56 -9.13 2.48
CA VAL A 166 -8.03 -9.17 2.36
C VAL A 166 -8.41 -9.79 1.01
N PRO A 167 -9.22 -10.85 0.95
CA PRO A 167 -9.63 -11.43 -0.33
C PRO A 167 -10.58 -10.48 -1.08
N MET A 168 -10.45 -10.39 -2.41
CA MET A 168 -11.32 -9.52 -3.23
C MET A 168 -12.70 -10.11 -3.48
N ASN A 169 -12.82 -11.43 -3.47
CA ASN A 169 -14.10 -12.13 -3.55
C ASN A 169 -14.44 -12.71 -2.17
N GLN A 170 -15.42 -12.10 -1.51
CA GLN A 170 -16.11 -12.76 -0.40
C GLN A 170 -17.30 -13.47 -1.02
N GLY A 171 -17.15 -14.78 -1.23
CA GLY A 171 -18.07 -15.60 -2.04
C GLY A 171 -19.55 -15.25 -1.86
N GLU A 172 -20.22 -15.00 -2.98
CA GLU A 172 -21.67 -15.24 -3.12
C GLU A 172 -21.90 -16.74 -3.41
#